data_AF-A0A2V6W064-F1
#
_entry.id   AF-A0A2V6W064-F1
#
_cell.length_a   1.000
_cell.length_b   1.000
_cell.length_c   1.000
_cell.angle_alpha   90.00
_cell.angle_beta   90.00
_cell.angle_gamma   90.00
#
_symmetry.space_group_name_H-M   'P 1'
#
loop_
_entity.id
_entity.type
_entity.pdbx_description
1 polymer ?
#
loop_
_entity_poly.entity_id
_entity_poly.type
_entity_poly.pdbx_seq_one_letter_code
_entity_poly.pdbx_strand_id
1 'polypeptide(L)'
;MGGRAPMRRRPRMSVRGIVLTMLAIGALAVGCRSGHAANPAPSLIGTSWRAEEIDGRGVLERPESTLAFDDARRITGHTACNRYFGELEVGEDTLRLKPAGTTRMACAPVVMDQESRFLAALSAATAFRIDGGKLLLLDEAGRVRVRLVPHGPRREGSSPTPGQPASSSLPLAAHAFDRDNRPSSPAGRVDARRYRVRRDYGTPTG
;
A
#
# COMPACT_ATOMS: atom_id res chain seq x y z
N MET A 1 -13.92 82.04 -36.59
CA MET A 1 -13.92 81.73 -35.15
C MET A 1 -13.35 80.33 -34.97
N GLY A 2 -12.12 80.22 -34.46
CA GLY A 2 -11.41 78.95 -34.30
C GLY A 2 -10.27 79.14 -33.31
N GLY A 3 -10.60 79.21 -32.02
CA GLY A 3 -9.65 79.45 -30.93
C GLY A 3 -8.95 78.16 -30.53
N ARG A 4 -7.65 78.05 -30.84
CA ARG A 4 -6.76 77.01 -30.31
C ARG A 4 -6.44 77.33 -28.85
N ALA A 5 -6.77 76.41 -27.95
CA ALA A 5 -6.38 76.46 -26.54
C ALA A 5 -4.91 75.98 -26.35
N PRO A 6 -4.19 76.51 -25.34
CA PRO A 6 -2.74 76.39 -25.22
C PRO A 6 -2.23 75.06 -24.64
N MET A 7 -1.07 74.64 -25.15
CA MET A 7 -0.23 73.55 -24.62
C MET A 7 0.19 73.80 -23.18
N ARG A 8 -0.15 72.88 -22.26
CA ARG A 8 0.46 72.81 -20.93
C ARG A 8 1.62 71.82 -20.95
N ARG A 9 2.82 72.37 -20.74
CA ARG A 9 4.11 71.68 -20.69
C ARG A 9 4.16 70.70 -19.50
N ARG A 10 4.71 69.50 -19.75
CA ARG A 10 5.02 68.52 -18.70
C ARG A 10 6.24 68.99 -17.90
N PRO A 11 6.21 69.00 -16.56
CA PRO A 11 7.41 69.27 -15.77
C PRO A 11 8.40 68.10 -15.88
N ARG A 12 9.64 68.42 -16.24
CA ARG A 12 10.84 67.60 -16.03
C ARG A 12 11.59 68.25 -14.87
N MET A 13 11.92 67.49 -13.82
CA MET A 13 12.98 67.77 -12.82
C MET A 13 12.79 66.78 -11.66
N SER A 14 13.81 66.27 -10.97
CA SER A 14 15.23 66.13 -11.24
C SER A 14 15.76 65.21 -10.14
N VAL A 15 16.57 64.22 -10.49
CA VAL A 15 17.25 63.32 -9.54
C VAL A 15 18.41 64.09 -8.92
N ARG A 16 18.21 64.66 -7.73
CA ARG A 16 19.27 65.07 -6.77
C ARG A 16 18.64 65.85 -5.62
N GLY A 17 18.51 65.22 -4.45
CA GLY A 17 18.21 65.97 -3.23
C GLY A 17 17.30 65.27 -2.23
N ILE A 18 17.53 64.00 -1.88
CA ILE A 18 17.02 63.44 -0.62
C ILE A 18 18.12 62.52 -0.06
N VAL A 19 19.23 63.15 0.36
CA VAL A 19 20.10 62.59 1.39
C VAL A 19 19.67 63.29 2.68
N LEU A 20 19.45 62.49 3.73
CA LEU A 20 19.27 62.90 5.13
C LEU A 20 17.83 63.01 5.69
N THR A 21 17.13 61.87 5.74
CA THR A 21 16.18 61.55 6.83
C THR A 21 16.52 60.17 7.38
N MET A 22 17.47 60.12 8.32
CA MET A 22 17.72 58.94 9.17
C MET A 22 16.87 59.07 10.43
N LEU A 23 15.88 58.18 10.63
CA LEU A 23 15.77 57.34 11.84
C LEU A 23 14.58 56.37 11.73
N ALA A 24 14.87 55.09 12.01
CA ALA A 24 13.97 54.03 12.46
C ALA A 24 12.90 53.51 11.46
N ILE A 25 13.23 52.42 10.76
CA ILE A 25 12.70 51.06 11.05
C ILE A 25 13.63 50.08 10.32
N GLY A 26 14.46 49.41 11.09
CA GLY A 26 15.08 48.16 10.66
C GLY A 26 14.00 47.08 10.63
N ALA A 27 13.81 46.46 9.48
CA ALA A 27 13.20 45.15 9.39
C ALA A 27 13.97 44.36 8.34
N LEU A 28 14.94 43.60 8.82
CA LEU A 28 15.54 42.48 8.12
C LEU A 28 14.43 41.54 7.66
N ALA A 29 14.02 41.62 6.39
CA ALA A 29 13.33 40.52 5.74
C ALA A 29 14.39 39.45 5.39
N VAL A 30 15.01 38.86 6.43
CA VAL A 30 15.54 37.51 6.34
C VAL A 30 14.32 36.65 6.12
N GLY A 31 13.97 36.43 4.85
CA GLY A 31 12.99 35.43 4.49
C GLY A 31 13.53 34.11 5.03
N CYS A 32 12.92 33.59 6.09
CA CYS A 32 13.09 32.19 6.45
C CYS A 32 12.75 31.39 5.19
N ARG A 33 13.78 30.93 4.47
CA ARG A 33 13.64 29.71 3.69
C ARG A 33 13.35 28.67 4.74
N SER A 34 12.07 28.42 4.98
CA SER A 34 11.63 27.17 5.58
C SER A 34 12.10 26.11 4.59
N GLY A 35 13.37 25.70 4.75
CA GLY A 35 13.77 24.37 4.39
C GLY A 35 12.81 23.49 5.14
N HIS A 36 11.76 23.06 4.45
CA HIS A 36 11.03 21.90 4.86
C HIS A 36 12.13 20.86 4.96
N ALA A 37 12.51 20.52 6.19
CA ALA A 37 13.20 19.26 6.42
C ALA A 37 12.29 18.25 5.73
N ALA A 38 12.74 17.75 4.58
CA ALA A 38 12.04 16.71 3.87
C ALA A 38 11.85 15.62 4.91
N ASN A 39 10.60 15.42 5.32
CA ASN A 39 10.26 14.35 6.23
C ASN A 39 10.85 13.10 5.56
N PRO A 40 11.74 12.33 6.22
CA PRO A 40 12.42 11.22 5.57
C PRO A 40 11.35 10.36 4.90
N ALA A 41 11.44 10.24 3.58
CA ALA A 41 10.45 9.51 2.81
C ALA A 41 10.33 8.10 3.43
N PRO A 42 9.11 7.59 3.68
CA PRO A 42 8.96 6.27 4.25
C PRO A 42 9.66 5.25 3.35
N SER A 43 10.50 4.40 3.95
CA SER A 43 11.23 3.39 3.19
C SER A 43 10.26 2.44 2.51
N LEU A 44 10.31 2.37 1.18
CA LEU A 44 9.58 1.36 0.40
C LEU A 44 10.22 -0.03 0.56
N ILE A 45 11.50 -0.09 0.90
CA ILE A 45 12.25 -1.36 1.00
C ILE A 45 11.66 -2.24 2.10
N GLY A 46 11.47 -3.54 1.80
CA GLY A 46 10.90 -4.53 2.71
C GLY A 46 9.36 -4.49 2.78
N THR A 47 8.69 -3.72 1.93
CA THR A 47 7.22 -3.57 1.95
C THR A 47 6.54 -4.35 0.83
N SER A 48 5.28 -4.74 1.05
CA SER A 48 4.44 -5.42 0.06
C SER A 48 3.08 -4.76 -0.03
N TRP A 49 2.59 -4.65 -1.26
CA TRP A 49 1.39 -3.90 -1.62
C TRP A 49 0.53 -4.68 -2.62
N ARG A 50 -0.77 -4.44 -2.57
CA ARG A 50 -1.77 -4.98 -3.49
C ARG A 50 -2.54 -3.84 -4.13
N ALA A 51 -2.71 -3.88 -5.44
CA ALA A 51 -3.48 -2.88 -6.16
C ALA A 51 -4.95 -2.93 -5.71
N GLU A 52 -5.55 -1.75 -5.53
CA GLU A 52 -7.00 -1.59 -5.41
C GLU A 52 -7.58 -0.83 -6.62
N GLU A 53 -6.74 -0.05 -7.32
CA GLU A 53 -7.12 0.68 -8.52
C GLU A 53 -5.91 0.88 -9.44
N ILE A 54 -6.16 0.80 -10.74
CA ILE A 54 -5.18 1.05 -11.81
C ILE A 54 -5.81 2.03 -12.80
N ASP A 55 -5.17 3.17 -13.06
CA ASP A 55 -5.65 4.19 -13.99
C ASP A 55 -7.12 4.58 -13.76
N GLY A 56 -7.51 4.76 -12.50
CA GLY A 56 -8.87 5.18 -12.12
C GLY A 56 -9.96 4.10 -12.25
N ARG A 57 -9.62 2.84 -12.56
CA ARG A 57 -10.59 1.73 -12.55
C ARG A 57 -10.19 0.68 -11.52
N GLY A 58 -11.18 0.15 -10.81
CA GLY A 58 -11.01 -0.93 -9.86
C GLY A 58 -10.39 -2.19 -10.48
N VAL A 59 -9.83 -3.02 -9.60
CA VAL A 59 -9.21 -4.30 -9.97
C VAL A 59 -10.08 -5.48 -9.55
N LEU A 60 -9.81 -6.64 -10.13
CA LEU A 60 -10.36 -7.92 -9.70
C LEU A 60 -9.90 -8.22 -8.26
N GLU A 61 -10.81 -8.77 -7.44
CA GLU A 61 -10.43 -9.28 -6.12
C GLU A 61 -9.48 -10.47 -6.23
N ARG A 62 -9.70 -11.35 -7.21
CA ARG A 62 -8.84 -12.49 -7.55
C ARG A 62 -8.88 -12.73 -9.06
N PRO A 63 -7.74 -12.99 -9.71
CA PRO A 63 -6.38 -12.92 -9.15
C PRO A 63 -5.92 -11.48 -8.87
N GLU A 64 -5.06 -11.34 -7.87
CA GLU A 64 -4.58 -10.04 -7.38
C GLU A 64 -3.39 -9.51 -8.18
N SER A 65 -3.29 -8.19 -8.31
CA SER A 65 -2.07 -7.50 -8.75
C SER A 65 -1.28 -7.02 -7.54
N THR A 66 -0.03 -7.43 -7.40
CA THR A 66 0.82 -7.15 -6.23
C THR A 66 2.16 -6.55 -6.61
N LEU A 67 2.74 -5.80 -5.69
CA LEU A 67 4.06 -5.16 -5.81
C LEU A 67 4.77 -5.26 -4.47
N ALA A 68 5.90 -5.95 -4.46
CA ALA A 68 6.79 -6.05 -3.31
C ALA A 68 8.15 -5.46 -3.66
N PHE A 69 8.73 -4.76 -2.70
CA PHE A 69 10.05 -4.16 -2.78
C PHE A 69 10.97 -4.91 -1.83
N ASP A 70 11.99 -5.60 -2.34
CA ASP A 70 12.92 -6.36 -1.51
C ASP A 70 14.12 -5.52 -1.04
N ASP A 71 14.89 -6.07 -0.10
CA ASP A 71 16.08 -5.43 0.46
C ASP A 71 17.21 -5.23 -0.55
N ALA A 72 17.17 -5.96 -1.67
CA ALA A 72 18.14 -5.88 -2.76
C ALA A 72 17.76 -4.81 -3.81
N ARG A 73 16.79 -3.93 -3.52
CA ARG A 73 16.25 -2.94 -4.47
C ARG A 73 15.73 -3.58 -5.74
N ARG A 74 14.98 -4.67 -5.59
CA ARG A 74 14.25 -5.31 -6.67
C ARG A 74 12.76 -5.24 -6.40
N ILE A 75 12.01 -5.27 -7.49
CA ILE A 75 10.56 -5.42 -7.44
C ILE A 75 10.17 -6.83 -7.85
N THR A 76 9.21 -7.38 -7.14
CA THR A 76 8.59 -8.66 -7.48
C THR A 76 7.09 -8.60 -7.24
N GLY A 77 6.33 -9.45 -7.92
CA GLY A 77 4.91 -9.56 -7.64
C GLY A 77 4.14 -10.31 -8.70
N HIS A 78 2.82 -10.09 -8.68
CA HIS A 78 1.87 -10.62 -9.63
C HIS A 78 1.24 -9.49 -10.44
N THR A 79 1.10 -9.70 -11.74
CA THR A 79 0.36 -8.83 -12.67
C THR A 79 -1.06 -9.36 -12.88
N ALA A 80 -1.66 -10.01 -11.88
CA ALA A 80 -2.87 -10.82 -11.98
C ALA A 80 -2.66 -12.17 -12.70
N CYS A 81 -2.31 -12.16 -14.00
CA CYS A 81 -2.09 -13.41 -14.74
C CYS A 81 -0.70 -13.99 -14.48
N ASN A 82 0.34 -13.16 -14.62
CA ASN A 82 1.73 -13.60 -14.55
C ASN A 82 2.44 -13.16 -13.27
N ARG A 83 3.59 -13.79 -13.03
CA ARG A 83 4.60 -13.27 -12.10
C ARG A 83 5.54 -12.35 -12.86
N TYR A 84 6.02 -11.32 -12.18
CA TYR A 84 7.04 -10.43 -12.71
C TYR A 84 8.14 -10.18 -11.70
N PHE A 85 9.29 -9.77 -12.22
CA PHE A 85 10.42 -9.29 -11.43
C PHE A 85 11.10 -8.13 -12.17
N GLY A 86 11.79 -7.29 -11.43
CA GLY A 86 12.46 -6.13 -11.99
C GLY A 86 13.37 -5.44 -11.00
N GLU A 87 13.90 -4.30 -11.42
CA GLU A 87 14.78 -3.46 -10.62
C GLU A 87 14.02 -2.23 -10.09
N LEU A 88 14.42 -1.79 -8.91
CA LEU A 88 13.96 -0.57 -8.26
C LEU A 88 15.09 0.44 -8.24
N GLU A 89 14.86 1.60 -8.84
CA GLU A 89 15.68 2.78 -8.60
C GLU A 89 14.84 3.76 -7.75
N VAL A 90 15.27 4.03 -6.53
CA VAL A 90 14.56 4.91 -5.59
C VAL A 90 15.51 5.99 -5.07
N GLY A 91 15.06 7.24 -5.17
CA GLY A 91 15.67 8.44 -4.55
C GLY A 91 14.78 8.96 -3.42
N GLU A 92 14.97 10.21 -2.99
CA GLU A 92 14.10 10.82 -1.95
C GLU A 92 12.64 10.90 -2.40
N ASP A 93 12.38 11.44 -3.60
CA ASP A 93 11.02 11.60 -4.16
C ASP A 93 10.86 10.96 -5.55
N THR A 94 11.90 10.30 -6.04
CA THR A 94 11.91 9.67 -7.37
C THR A 94 11.82 8.16 -7.25
N LEU A 95 11.02 7.56 -8.13
CA LEU A 95 10.84 6.12 -8.24
C LEU A 95 10.92 5.74 -9.70
N ARG A 96 11.75 4.76 -10.04
CA ARG A 96 11.71 4.16 -11.36
C ARG A 96 11.67 2.65 -11.22
N LEU A 97 10.57 2.08 -11.71
CA LEU A 97 10.32 0.65 -11.73
C LEU A 97 10.71 0.12 -13.10
N LYS A 98 11.64 -0.83 -13.14
CA LYS A 98 12.08 -1.46 -14.39
C LYS A 98 11.74 -2.94 -14.37
N PRO A 99 10.56 -3.36 -14.84
CA PRO A 99 10.24 -4.77 -15.03
C PRO A 99 11.27 -5.42 -15.96
N ALA A 100 11.98 -6.42 -15.47
CA ALA A 100 12.99 -7.17 -16.24
C ALA A 100 12.37 -8.33 -17.03
N GLY A 101 11.25 -8.87 -16.54
CA GLY A 101 10.52 -9.90 -17.26
C GLY A 101 9.23 -10.32 -16.56
N THR A 102 8.35 -10.94 -17.34
CA THR A 102 7.15 -11.62 -16.86
C THR A 102 7.16 -13.07 -17.34
N THR A 103 6.49 -13.95 -16.61
CA THR A 103 6.07 -15.22 -17.22
C THR A 103 5.06 -14.93 -18.34
N ARG A 104 4.87 -15.86 -19.28
CA ARG A 104 3.83 -15.75 -20.32
C ARG A 104 2.91 -16.95 -20.24
N MET A 105 1.76 -16.78 -19.58
CA MET A 105 0.65 -17.73 -19.62
C MET A 105 -0.61 -17.06 -20.15
N ALA A 106 -1.51 -17.87 -20.73
CA ALA A 106 -2.81 -17.40 -21.17
C ALA A 106 -3.81 -17.42 -20.01
N CYS A 107 -4.51 -16.32 -19.79
CA CYS A 107 -5.59 -16.19 -18.81
C CYS A 107 -6.88 -15.72 -19.49
N ALA A 108 -7.97 -15.62 -18.73
CA ALA A 108 -9.20 -15.01 -19.24
C ALA A 108 -8.96 -13.55 -19.69
N PRO A 109 -9.67 -13.05 -20.73
CA PRO A 109 -9.43 -11.71 -21.28
C PRO A 109 -9.46 -10.57 -20.25
N VAL A 110 -10.37 -10.65 -19.27
CA VAL A 110 -10.47 -9.65 -18.20
C VAL A 110 -9.23 -9.61 -17.30
N VAL A 111 -8.58 -10.76 -17.06
CA VAL A 111 -7.36 -10.85 -16.27
C VAL A 111 -6.17 -10.28 -17.07
N MET A 112 -6.14 -10.52 -18.37
CA MET A 112 -5.11 -10.00 -19.26
C MET A 112 -5.20 -8.47 -19.48
N ASP A 113 -6.42 -7.89 -19.47
CA ASP A 113 -6.61 -6.43 -19.47
C ASP A 113 -6.00 -5.81 -18.20
N GLN A 114 -6.32 -6.38 -17.03
CA GLN A 114 -5.77 -5.92 -15.76
C GLN A 114 -4.24 -6.02 -15.74
N GLU A 115 -3.67 -7.13 -16.22
CA GLU A 115 -2.23 -7.32 -16.36
C GLU A 115 -1.59 -6.23 -17.20
N SER A 116 -2.13 -6.00 -18.39
CA SER A 116 -1.60 -5.04 -19.36
C SER A 116 -1.61 -3.62 -18.79
N ARG A 117 -2.71 -3.25 -18.14
CA ARG A 117 -2.84 -1.95 -17.47
C ARG A 117 -1.88 -1.80 -16.30
N PHE A 118 -1.73 -2.85 -15.48
CA PHE A 118 -0.83 -2.83 -14.34
C PHE A 118 0.61 -2.62 -14.79
N LEU A 119 1.09 -3.40 -15.77
CA LEU A 119 2.44 -3.26 -16.32
C LEU A 119 2.67 -1.88 -16.94
N ALA A 120 1.70 -1.36 -17.71
CA ALA A 120 1.80 -0.03 -18.29
C ALA A 120 1.86 1.08 -17.22
N ALA A 121 1.09 0.93 -16.14
CA ALA A 121 1.08 1.86 -15.04
C ALA A 121 2.39 1.82 -14.22
N LEU A 122 2.96 0.63 -13.98
CA LEU A 122 4.27 0.48 -13.32
C LEU A 122 5.40 1.11 -14.16
N SER A 123 5.42 0.88 -15.47
CA SER A 123 6.45 1.42 -16.37
C SER A 123 6.40 2.94 -16.50
N ALA A 124 5.21 3.54 -16.32
CA ALA A 124 5.03 4.99 -16.41
C ALA A 124 5.17 5.70 -15.05
N ALA A 125 5.32 4.97 -13.95
CA ALA A 125 5.49 5.55 -12.64
C ALA A 125 6.91 6.14 -12.49
N THR A 126 6.98 7.41 -12.12
CA THR A 126 8.23 8.17 -11.92
C THR A 126 8.37 8.71 -10.51
N ALA A 127 7.29 8.72 -9.74
CA ALA A 127 7.24 9.17 -8.36
C ALA A 127 6.30 8.29 -7.54
N PHE A 128 6.42 8.39 -6.22
CA PHE A 128 5.52 7.73 -5.28
C PHE A 128 5.08 8.68 -4.18
N ARG A 129 3.97 8.34 -3.53
CA ARG A 129 3.49 9.01 -2.32
C ARG A 129 2.83 7.98 -1.43
N ILE A 130 3.04 8.11 -0.12
CA ILE A 130 2.27 7.35 0.86
C ILE A 130 1.29 8.31 1.52
N ASP A 131 -0.01 8.01 1.40
CA ASP A 131 -1.10 8.82 1.94
C ASP A 131 -2.16 7.91 2.56
N GLY A 132 -2.59 8.21 3.79
CA GLY A 132 -3.58 7.39 4.51
C GLY A 132 -3.23 5.90 4.62
N GLY A 133 -1.93 5.55 4.67
CA GLY A 133 -1.46 4.16 4.70
C GLY A 133 -1.52 3.43 3.35
N LYS A 134 -1.80 4.16 2.26
CA LYS A 134 -1.83 3.64 0.88
C LYS A 134 -0.62 4.12 0.12
N LEU A 135 -0.12 3.28 -0.78
CA LEU A 135 0.92 3.64 -1.73
C LEU A 135 0.28 4.12 -3.02
N LEU A 136 0.66 5.32 -3.46
CA LEU A 136 0.25 5.92 -4.72
C LEU A 136 1.47 5.96 -5.64
N LEU A 137 1.35 5.38 -6.83
CA LEU A 137 2.35 5.51 -7.89
C LEU A 137 1.89 6.59 -8.86
N LEU A 138 2.76 7.56 -9.13
CA LEU A 138 2.44 8.72 -9.95
C LEU A 138 3.30 8.77 -11.21
N ASP A 139 2.72 9.26 -12.31
CA ASP A 139 3.47 9.58 -13.52
C ASP A 139 4.15 10.96 -13.44
N GLU A 140 4.88 11.33 -14.49
CA GLU A 140 5.57 12.62 -14.60
C GLU A 140 4.63 13.83 -14.51
N ALA A 141 3.35 13.66 -14.87
CA ALA A 141 2.32 14.68 -14.77
C ALA A 141 1.68 14.75 -13.36
N GLY A 142 2.13 13.92 -12.42
CA GLY A 142 1.57 13.83 -11.08
C GLY A 142 0.21 13.14 -11.01
N ARG A 143 -0.18 12.39 -12.04
CA ARG A 143 -1.43 11.62 -12.03
C ARG A 143 -1.20 10.27 -11.36
N VAL A 144 -2.13 9.86 -10.51
CA VAL A 144 -2.10 8.54 -9.87
C VAL A 144 -2.37 7.48 -10.92
N ARG A 145 -1.37 6.62 -11.15
CA ARG A 145 -1.43 5.48 -12.08
C ARG A 145 -1.86 4.21 -11.37
N VAL A 146 -1.41 4.02 -10.14
CA VAL A 146 -1.81 2.88 -9.30
C VAL A 146 -2.00 3.34 -7.88
N ARG A 147 -3.08 2.88 -7.26
CA ARG A 147 -3.33 3.02 -5.84
C ARG A 147 -3.29 1.62 -5.22
N LEU A 148 -2.43 1.45 -4.22
CA LEU A 148 -2.17 0.19 -3.57
C LEU A 148 -2.39 0.27 -2.05
N VAL A 149 -2.84 -0.84 -1.49
CA VAL A 149 -3.00 -1.03 -0.06
C VAL A 149 -1.94 -1.99 0.47
N PRO A 150 -1.58 -1.92 1.76
CA PRO A 150 -0.65 -2.87 2.36
C PRO A 150 -1.11 -4.30 2.10
N HIS A 151 -0.23 -5.08 1.50
CA HIS A 151 -0.42 -6.51 1.32
C HIS A 151 0.38 -7.15 2.45
N GLY A 152 -0.35 -7.68 3.45
CA GLY A 152 0.27 -8.20 4.67
C GLY A 152 1.41 -9.18 4.34
N PRO A 153 2.38 -9.36 5.27
CA PRO A 153 3.41 -10.36 5.07
C PRO A 153 2.71 -11.68 4.75
N ARG A 154 3.12 -12.34 3.64
CA ARG A 154 2.83 -13.76 3.45
C ARG A 154 3.13 -14.39 4.80
N ARG A 155 2.14 -15.00 5.47
CA ARG A 155 2.36 -15.56 6.81
C ARG A 155 3.70 -16.30 6.78
N GLU A 156 4.64 -15.75 7.52
CA GLU A 156 5.95 -16.31 7.71
C GLU A 156 5.74 -17.60 8.48
N GLY A 157 5.66 -18.71 7.74
CA GLY A 157 5.16 -19.99 8.26
C GLY A 157 4.92 -21.06 7.19
N SER A 158 5.50 -20.93 6.00
CA SER A 158 5.47 -21.99 4.97
C SER A 158 6.83 -22.17 4.29
N SER A 159 7.91 -22.04 5.05
CA SER A 159 9.17 -22.73 4.79
C SER A 159 9.51 -23.51 6.06
N PRO A 160 9.66 -24.85 6.02
CA PRO A 160 10.18 -25.57 7.16
C PRO A 160 11.64 -25.16 7.33
N THR A 161 11.97 -24.51 8.45
CA THR A 161 13.35 -24.44 8.92
C THR A 161 13.84 -25.87 9.13
N PRO A 162 14.92 -26.33 8.47
CA PRO A 162 15.54 -27.60 8.84
C PRO A 162 16.07 -27.47 10.27
N GLY A 163 15.47 -28.19 11.22
CA GLY A 163 16.02 -28.34 12.56
C GLY A 163 15.31 -27.63 13.71
N GLN A 164 14.06 -27.17 13.58
CA GLN A 164 13.27 -26.81 14.77
C GLN A 164 12.37 -27.98 15.20
N PRO A 165 12.58 -28.59 16.39
CA PRO A 165 11.58 -29.49 16.96
C PRO A 165 10.34 -28.69 17.32
N ALA A 166 9.17 -29.23 16.97
CA ALA A 166 7.87 -28.63 17.25
C ALA A 166 7.74 -28.31 18.74
N SER A 167 7.66 -27.02 19.08
CA SER A 167 7.25 -26.57 20.41
C SER A 167 5.76 -26.85 20.57
N SER A 168 5.45 -28.04 21.08
CA SER A 168 4.12 -28.37 21.60
C SER A 168 3.90 -27.61 22.91
N SER A 169 3.31 -26.42 22.83
CA SER A 169 2.81 -25.69 23.98
C SER A 169 1.35 -26.06 24.24
N LEU A 170 1.12 -27.03 25.12
CA LEU A 170 -0.12 -27.19 25.87
C LEU A 170 0.23 -27.85 27.22
N PRO A 171 -0.02 -27.20 28.37
CA PRO A 171 -0.02 -27.90 29.64
C PRO A 171 -1.33 -28.68 29.73
N LEU A 172 -1.30 -29.97 29.39
CA LEU A 172 -2.40 -30.87 29.76
C LEU A 172 -2.21 -31.24 31.23
N ALA A 173 -3.23 -30.94 32.02
CA ALA A 173 -3.31 -31.21 33.44
C ALA A 173 -2.78 -32.60 33.81
N ALA A 174 -1.91 -32.64 34.82
CA ALA A 174 -1.54 -33.88 35.51
C ALA A 174 -2.81 -34.44 36.18
N HIS A 175 -3.47 -35.38 35.52
CA HIS A 175 -4.38 -36.29 36.19
C HIS A 175 -3.53 -37.23 37.04
N ALA A 176 -3.66 -37.15 38.36
CA ALA A 176 -3.00 -38.05 39.29
C ALA A 176 -3.52 -39.49 39.04
N PHE A 177 -2.66 -40.35 38.51
CA PHE A 177 -2.85 -41.79 38.46
C PHE A 177 -2.35 -42.41 39.76
N ASP A 178 -3.12 -43.35 40.32
CA ASP A 178 -2.67 -44.19 41.43
C ASP A 178 -1.54 -45.15 40.98
N ARG A 179 -0.86 -45.80 41.93
CA ARG A 179 0.33 -46.64 41.69
C ARG A 179 0.09 -47.81 40.72
N ASP A 180 -1.18 -48.19 40.53
CA ASP A 180 -1.61 -49.27 39.62
C ASP A 180 -2.20 -48.79 38.27
N ASN A 181 -2.07 -47.49 37.93
CA ASN A 181 -2.42 -46.93 36.61
C ASN A 181 -3.87 -47.18 36.14
N ARG A 182 -4.86 -47.00 37.03
CA ARG A 182 -6.29 -47.11 36.71
C ARG A 182 -7.01 -45.75 36.85
N PRO A 183 -7.88 -45.34 35.90
CA PRO A 183 -8.63 -44.09 36.02
C PRO A 183 -9.65 -44.17 37.16
N SER A 184 -9.62 -43.20 38.08
CA SER A 184 -10.59 -43.04 39.16
C SER A 184 -11.94 -42.61 38.59
N SER A 185 -12.94 -43.48 38.75
CA SER A 185 -14.29 -43.30 38.20
C SER A 185 -15.12 -42.36 39.10
N PRO A 186 -15.67 -41.25 38.60
CA PRO A 186 -16.68 -40.51 39.35
C PRO A 186 -18.04 -41.21 39.22
N ALA A 187 -18.65 -41.51 40.37
CA ALA A 187 -19.97 -42.10 40.48
C ALA A 187 -21.03 -41.22 39.80
N GLY A 188 -21.76 -41.79 38.84
CA GLY A 188 -22.87 -41.14 38.15
C GLY A 188 -23.61 -42.12 37.25
N ARG A 189 -24.59 -42.84 37.82
CA ARG A 189 -25.46 -43.78 37.11
C ARG A 189 -26.40 -42.99 36.18
N VAL A 190 -26.28 -43.19 34.86
CA VAL A 190 -27.26 -42.72 33.87
C VAL A 190 -27.93 -43.94 33.23
N ASP A 191 -29.24 -44.03 33.40
CA ASP A 191 -30.07 -45.18 33.05
C ASP A 191 -30.30 -45.25 31.53
N ALA A 192 -29.77 -46.28 30.86
CA ALA A 192 -29.80 -46.43 29.40
C ALA A 192 -31.08 -47.12 28.88
N ARG A 193 -32.26 -46.66 29.31
CA ARG A 193 -33.55 -47.17 28.81
C ARG A 193 -34.54 -46.06 28.44
N ARG A 194 -34.22 -45.22 27.46
CA ARG A 194 -35.23 -44.45 26.68
C ARG A 194 -34.61 -43.76 25.47
N TYR A 195 -34.37 -44.52 24.40
CA TYR A 195 -34.32 -43.97 23.04
C TYR A 195 -34.90 -45.01 22.08
N ARG A 196 -36.24 -45.11 22.03
CA ARG A 196 -36.93 -45.69 20.87
C ARG A 196 -37.24 -44.55 19.92
N VAL A 197 -36.59 -44.55 18.76
CA VAL A 197 -36.92 -43.70 17.63
C VAL A 197 -38.18 -44.28 16.98
N ARG A 198 -39.31 -43.56 17.01
CA ARG A 198 -40.44 -43.84 16.10
C ARG A 198 -40.08 -43.30 14.72
N ARG A 199 -40.07 -44.18 13.72
CA ARG A 199 -40.19 -43.81 12.31
C ARG A 199 -41.66 -43.94 11.94
N ASP A 200 -42.35 -42.82 11.79
CA ASP A 200 -43.65 -42.75 11.12
C ASP A 200 -43.41 -42.09 9.76
N TYR A 201 -43.39 -42.88 8.68
CA TYR A 201 -43.51 -42.37 7.32
C TYR A 201 -44.98 -42.46 6.94
N GLY A 202 -45.63 -41.30 6.84
CA GLY A 202 -46.99 -41.16 6.34
C GLY A 202 -47.08 -41.50 4.84
N THR A 203 -48.10 -42.26 4.49
CA THR A 203 -48.53 -42.60 3.13
C THR A 203 -49.18 -41.39 2.45
N PRO A 204 -48.90 -41.10 1.16
CA PRO A 204 -49.63 -40.08 0.43
C PRO A 204 -50.90 -40.66 -0.20
N THR A 205 -52.05 -40.04 0.09
CA THR A 205 -53.29 -40.18 -0.70
C THR A 205 -53.32 -39.08 -1.76
N GLY A 206 -53.49 -39.48 -3.02
CA GLY A 206 -53.68 -38.62 -4.18
C GLY A 206 -53.71 -39.46 -5.45
#